data_AF-W9JV55-F1
#
_entry.id   AF-W9JV55-F1
#
_cell.length_a   1.000
_cell.length_b   1.000
_cell.length_c   1.000
_cell.angle_alpha   90.00
_cell.angle_beta   90.00
_cell.angle_gamma   90.00
#
_symmetry.space_group_name_H-M   'P 1'
#
loop_
_entity.id
_entity.type
_entity.pdbx_description
1 polymer ?
#
loop_
_entity_poly.entity_id
_entity_poly.type
_entity_poly.pdbx_seq_one_letter_code
_entity_poly.pdbx_strand_id
1 'polypeptide(L)'
;MALFFTHLLSVVLWLQSCFVLAVPQQHGSADLSTLLKVSRVRTFILTDILNEPDDSMSMVRYLLYSNEFDTRGLVAVTSWSLRNDTHPSEIKKIIKAYAKVVDKLNQHVHPDNQYPKPEELLKQISSGPRSYGRAALKEPISDGAKLLVKRLQESKEPLHVSLWGGANTLAQALQHIEKTKSREEAVDLRSRLRVYSISDQDDTGAYIRVKWPDVFFIVNVHGYREYRLGTWTGISTADNGAANTTKVTDGWLTPNIRLGPLGAEYPKIIYTMEGDSPSFIWNIQNGLNVPGRPEYGGWGGRYTRVTEDTDINEYGTSGDALINTKGQSWFSPYATIWRWRDAYQDDFAARMQWTLVDSFEEGAHPPSINVNGSMGSEPLRFKVGLRDAIFLDASNTIDTDSQDGSSGLDFEWYSYAECASPMLTSLAANFFSVDALSPPAGTNGTLAVNEAGFSNVVLGPKVRISTNLTSWEEEQPSSVDKEWHVILQVTNNKGSYPIRRYRRVILELPDSK
;
A
#
# COMPACT_ATOMS: atom_id res chain seq x y z
N MET A 1 -64.14 -30.87 -32.63
CA MET A 1 -64.50 -31.00 -31.21
C MET A 1 -63.28 -31.57 -30.52
N ALA A 2 -62.63 -30.73 -29.74
CA ALA A 2 -61.31 -30.94 -29.17
C ALA A 2 -61.40 -31.46 -27.73
N LEU A 3 -60.28 -32.02 -27.24
CA LEU A 3 -59.89 -32.14 -25.81
C LEU A 3 -60.67 -33.20 -25.01
N PHE A 4 -60.14 -33.99 -24.08
CA PHE A 4 -58.91 -34.03 -23.28
C PHE A 4 -58.64 -35.52 -22.99
N PHE A 5 -57.42 -36.00 -23.23
CA PHE A 5 -56.91 -37.24 -22.65
C PHE A 5 -55.78 -36.87 -21.67
N THR A 6 -55.55 -37.75 -20.70
CA THR A 6 -54.42 -37.82 -19.75
C THR A 6 -54.46 -36.93 -18.50
N HIS A 7 -55.05 -37.48 -17.43
CA HIS A 7 -54.54 -37.30 -16.07
C HIS A 7 -55.06 -38.44 -15.19
N LEU A 8 -54.38 -39.60 -15.17
CA LEU A 8 -54.45 -40.51 -14.01
C LEU A 8 -53.41 -41.65 -14.05
N LEU A 9 -52.13 -41.43 -14.35
CA LEU A 9 -51.13 -42.49 -14.16
C LEU A 9 -49.69 -41.94 -14.08
N SER A 10 -49.35 -41.27 -12.98
CA SER A 10 -47.95 -40.85 -12.73
C SER A 10 -47.58 -40.53 -11.27
N VAL A 11 -48.37 -40.95 -10.26
CA VAL A 11 -48.13 -40.54 -8.86
C VAL A 11 -47.45 -41.60 -7.97
N VAL A 12 -47.04 -42.78 -8.47
CA VAL A 12 -46.54 -43.86 -7.58
C VAL A 12 -45.17 -44.44 -7.97
N LEU A 13 -44.31 -43.71 -8.68
CA LEU A 13 -42.98 -44.23 -9.07
C LEU A 13 -41.81 -43.24 -8.96
N TRP A 14 -41.84 -42.30 -8.02
CA TRP A 14 -40.73 -41.38 -7.74
C TRP A 14 -40.51 -41.14 -6.24
N LEU A 15 -40.34 -42.22 -5.46
CA LEU A 15 -39.99 -42.11 -4.03
C LEU A 15 -38.95 -43.13 -3.57
N GLN A 16 -38.07 -43.60 -4.47
CA GLN A 16 -36.85 -44.30 -4.06
C GLN A 16 -35.67 -43.85 -4.91
N SER A 17 -34.55 -43.61 -4.22
CA SER A 17 -33.21 -43.27 -4.74
C SER A 17 -32.93 -41.77 -4.88
N CYS A 18 -32.64 -41.10 -3.75
CA CYS A 18 -31.61 -40.06 -3.63
C CYS A 18 -31.38 -39.73 -2.13
N PHE A 19 -31.05 -40.74 -1.33
CA PHE A 19 -30.23 -40.48 -0.12
C PHE A 19 -28.78 -40.55 -0.58
N VAL A 20 -28.29 -39.49 -1.22
CA VAL A 20 -26.86 -39.22 -1.22
C VAL A 20 -26.56 -38.77 0.19
N LEU A 21 -26.03 -39.67 1.01
CA LEU A 21 -25.33 -39.27 2.23
C LEU A 21 -24.24 -38.31 1.77
N ALA A 22 -24.42 -37.02 2.08
CA ALA A 22 -23.34 -36.06 2.02
C ALA A 22 -22.27 -36.57 2.98
N VAL A 23 -21.27 -37.28 2.44
CA VAL A 23 -20.02 -37.49 3.16
C VAL A 23 -19.48 -36.08 3.39
N PRO A 24 -19.29 -35.62 4.64
CA PRO A 24 -18.57 -34.39 4.88
C PRO A 24 -17.21 -34.60 4.24
N GLN A 25 -16.96 -33.90 3.13
CA GLN A 25 -15.63 -33.82 2.58
C GLN A 25 -14.84 -33.09 3.66
N GLN A 26 -14.07 -33.83 4.46
CA GLN A 26 -13.08 -33.27 5.36
C GLN A 26 -12.13 -32.46 4.48
N HIS A 27 -12.46 -31.20 4.25
CA HIS A 27 -11.50 -30.22 3.80
C HIS A 27 -10.52 -30.14 4.96
N GLY A 28 -9.35 -30.75 4.77
CA GLY A 28 -8.25 -30.53 5.69
C GLY A 28 -8.04 -29.02 5.78
N SER A 29 -7.94 -28.50 7.00
CA SER A 29 -7.67 -27.07 7.24
C SER A 29 -6.53 -26.62 6.34
N ALA A 30 -6.69 -25.50 5.63
CA ALA A 30 -5.61 -24.93 4.83
C ALA A 30 -4.30 -24.85 5.64
N ASP A 31 -3.21 -25.36 5.07
CA ASP A 31 -1.89 -25.24 5.68
C ASP A 31 -1.38 -23.81 5.52
N LEU A 32 -1.63 -22.98 6.55
CA LEU A 32 -1.24 -21.58 6.59
C LEU A 32 0.29 -21.37 6.48
N SER A 33 1.10 -22.41 6.69
CA SER A 33 2.56 -22.33 6.52
C SER A 33 3.00 -22.18 5.06
N THR A 34 2.09 -22.44 4.11
CA THR A 34 2.32 -22.23 2.67
C THR A 34 2.17 -20.77 2.24
N LEU A 35 1.53 -19.93 3.07
CA LEU A 35 1.35 -18.51 2.80
C LEU A 35 2.68 -17.75 2.85
N LEU A 36 2.80 -16.69 2.06
CA LEU A 36 4.02 -15.86 2.10
C LEU A 36 4.18 -15.16 3.45
N LYS A 37 5.40 -15.22 3.97
CA LYS A 37 5.85 -14.30 5.02
C LYS A 37 6.30 -13.00 4.36
N VAL A 38 5.98 -11.88 4.99
CA VAL A 38 6.49 -10.57 4.58
C VAL A 38 7.37 -9.97 5.67
N SER A 39 8.35 -9.17 5.24
CA SER A 39 9.20 -8.42 6.16
C SER A 39 8.39 -7.34 6.86
N ARG A 40 8.52 -7.24 8.18
CA ARG A 40 7.82 -6.22 8.95
C ARG A 40 8.58 -4.89 8.92
N VAL A 41 7.92 -3.85 8.42
CA VAL A 41 8.48 -2.50 8.41
C VAL A 41 8.32 -1.88 9.81
N ARG A 42 9.40 -1.34 10.37
CA ARG A 42 9.35 -0.64 11.66
C ARG A 42 8.59 0.67 11.49
N THR A 43 7.44 0.79 12.13
CA THR A 43 6.50 1.91 11.90
C THR A 43 6.22 2.68 13.18
N PHE A 44 6.20 4.00 13.09
CA PHE A 44 5.89 4.94 14.16
C PHE A 44 4.90 5.99 13.64
N ILE A 45 3.72 6.09 14.25
CA ILE A 45 2.67 7.01 13.78
C ILE A 45 2.53 8.17 14.76
N LEU A 46 2.53 9.40 14.22
CA LEU A 46 2.20 10.64 14.91
C LEU A 46 0.85 11.14 14.37
N THR A 47 -0.20 11.07 15.19
CA THR A 47 -1.59 11.33 14.76
C THR A 47 -2.30 12.34 15.64
N ASP A 48 -3.00 13.29 15.05
CA ASP A 48 -3.89 14.24 15.75
C ASP A 48 -5.33 13.72 15.85
N ILE A 49 -5.47 12.39 15.98
CA ILE A 49 -6.74 11.66 16.14
C ILE A 49 -7.79 12.41 16.97
N LEU A 50 -9.03 12.38 16.48
CA LEU A 50 -10.18 13.19 16.91
C LEU A 50 -10.18 14.66 16.45
N ASN A 51 -9.15 15.12 15.74
CA ASN A 51 -9.25 16.33 14.95
C ASN A 51 -10.35 16.19 13.88
N GLU A 52 -10.19 15.21 13.01
CA GLU A 52 -11.14 14.81 11.97
C GLU A 52 -11.42 13.30 12.08
N PRO A 53 -12.51 12.78 11.47
CA PRO A 53 -12.83 11.36 11.54
C PRO A 53 -11.85 10.46 10.79
N ASP A 54 -11.04 11.00 9.90
CA ASP A 54 -10.18 10.25 8.99
C ASP A 54 -8.97 9.61 9.68
N ASP A 55 -8.37 10.21 10.71
CA ASP A 55 -7.36 9.52 11.53
C ASP A 55 -7.89 8.20 12.12
N SER A 56 -9.15 8.18 12.58
CA SER A 56 -9.78 6.97 13.10
C SER A 56 -10.03 5.94 12.00
N MET A 57 -10.41 6.40 10.79
CA MET A 57 -10.52 5.53 9.62
C MET A 57 -9.16 4.91 9.25
N SER A 58 -8.11 5.74 9.18
CA SER A 58 -6.73 5.35 8.88
C SER A 58 -6.20 4.38 9.94
N MET A 59 -6.53 4.58 11.23
CA MET A 59 -6.15 3.67 12.31
C MET A 59 -6.83 2.29 12.18
N VAL A 60 -8.12 2.25 11.80
CA VAL A 60 -8.81 0.98 11.53
C VAL A 60 -8.14 0.23 10.37
N ARG A 61 -7.82 0.93 9.26
CA ARG A 61 -7.08 0.33 8.14
C ARG A 61 -5.71 -0.14 8.59
N TYR A 62 -4.94 0.67 9.31
CA TYR A 62 -3.61 0.30 9.81
C TYR A 62 -3.63 -1.02 10.59
N LEU A 63 -4.61 -1.21 11.49
CA LEU A 63 -4.75 -2.42 12.29
C LEU A 63 -5.02 -3.66 11.44
N LEU A 64 -5.75 -3.53 10.32
CA LEU A 64 -5.98 -4.62 9.36
C LEU A 64 -4.74 -5.00 8.53
N TYR A 65 -3.68 -4.20 8.55
CA TYR A 65 -2.38 -4.52 7.96
C TYR A 65 -1.26 -4.65 9.01
N SER A 66 -1.59 -4.61 10.30
CA SER A 66 -0.59 -4.57 11.37
C SER A 66 0.25 -5.85 11.49
N ASN A 67 -0.12 -6.94 10.83
CA ASN A 67 0.72 -8.12 10.66
C ASN A 67 1.95 -7.87 9.76
N GLU A 68 1.92 -6.83 8.92
CA GLU A 68 3.02 -6.42 8.05
C GLU A 68 3.89 -5.30 8.66
N PHE A 69 3.52 -4.84 9.85
CA PHE A 69 4.21 -3.76 10.53
C PHE A 69 4.78 -4.21 11.87
N ASP A 70 5.98 -3.73 12.14
CA ASP A 70 6.58 -3.77 13.46
C ASP A 70 6.29 -2.44 14.15
N THR A 71 5.16 -2.37 14.86
CA THR A 71 4.66 -1.12 15.45
C THR A 71 5.53 -0.68 16.62
N ARG A 72 6.21 0.46 16.48
CA ARG A 72 7.14 1.03 17.47
C ARG A 72 6.59 2.24 18.22
N GLY A 73 5.49 2.82 17.76
CA GLY A 73 4.78 3.91 18.44
C GLY A 73 3.48 4.28 17.76
N LEU A 74 2.45 4.54 18.57
CA LEU A 74 1.18 5.13 18.17
C LEU A 74 0.94 6.35 19.06
N VAL A 75 1.35 7.53 18.59
CA VAL A 75 1.49 8.70 19.45
C VAL A 75 0.52 9.79 19.02
N ALA A 76 -0.33 10.22 19.97
CA ALA A 76 -1.23 11.33 19.75
C ALA A 76 -0.45 12.66 19.77
N VAL A 77 -0.65 13.52 18.77
CA VAL A 77 0.02 14.82 18.60
C VAL A 77 -1.00 15.94 18.37
N THR A 78 -0.51 17.18 18.27
CA THR A 78 -1.31 18.33 17.86
C THR A 78 -1.15 18.60 16.37
N SER A 79 -2.01 19.44 15.80
CA SER A 79 -1.95 19.91 14.41
C SER A 79 -2.52 21.31 14.31
N TRP A 80 -2.60 21.86 13.10
CA TRP A 80 -3.29 23.13 12.82
C TRP A 80 -4.75 23.11 13.27
N SER A 81 -5.42 21.97 13.13
CA SER A 81 -6.85 21.81 13.40
C SER A 81 -7.11 21.29 14.83
N LEU A 82 -6.13 20.62 15.46
CA LEU A 82 -6.12 20.26 16.90
C LEU A 82 -4.89 20.84 17.62
N ARG A 83 -4.96 22.13 17.98
CA ARG A 83 -3.76 22.90 18.39
C ARG A 83 -3.27 22.70 19.82
N ASN A 84 -4.15 22.29 20.73
CA ASN A 84 -3.94 22.45 22.17
C ASN A 84 -4.22 21.19 23.00
N ASP A 85 -4.49 20.05 22.36
CA ASP A 85 -4.79 18.80 23.07
C ASP A 85 -4.33 17.58 22.26
N THR A 86 -4.32 16.42 22.92
CA THR A 86 -3.88 15.13 22.36
C THR A 86 -4.80 14.03 22.89
N HIS A 87 -5.23 13.09 22.05
CA HIS A 87 -6.25 12.09 22.42
C HIS A 87 -5.78 10.63 22.30
N PRO A 88 -4.76 10.18 23.05
CA PRO A 88 -4.30 8.78 23.02
C PRO A 88 -5.35 7.77 23.52
N SER A 89 -6.41 8.23 24.20
CA SER A 89 -7.55 7.40 24.58
C SER A 89 -8.34 6.89 23.38
N GLU A 90 -8.39 7.62 22.27
CA GLU A 90 -9.10 7.16 21.07
C GLU A 90 -8.36 6.00 20.41
N ILE A 91 -7.03 6.08 20.31
CA ILE A 91 -6.19 4.97 19.84
C ILE A 91 -6.45 3.71 20.69
N LYS A 92 -6.53 3.86 22.02
CA LYS A 92 -6.84 2.76 22.94
C LYS A 92 -8.23 2.17 22.69
N LYS A 93 -9.23 2.99 22.37
CA LYS A 93 -10.59 2.55 22.07
C LYS A 93 -10.62 1.68 20.81
N ILE A 94 -9.99 2.12 19.73
CA ILE A 94 -9.94 1.38 18.47
C ILE A 94 -9.17 0.05 18.65
N ILE A 95 -8.05 0.04 19.38
CA ILE A 95 -7.31 -1.20 19.67
C ILE A 95 -8.14 -2.20 20.50
N LYS A 96 -9.00 -1.71 21.42
CA LYS A 96 -9.94 -2.60 22.15
C LYS A 96 -11.02 -3.20 21.24
N ALA A 97 -11.40 -2.53 20.16
CA ALA A 97 -12.28 -3.12 19.15
C ALA A 97 -11.54 -4.18 18.32
N TYR A 98 -10.30 -3.87 17.91
CA TYR A 98 -9.41 -4.82 17.24
C TYR A 98 -9.14 -6.09 18.06
N ALA A 99 -9.03 -5.98 19.38
CA ALA A 99 -8.87 -7.12 20.28
C ALA A 99 -9.98 -8.18 20.17
N LYS A 100 -11.16 -7.80 19.65
CA LYS A 100 -12.29 -8.71 19.44
C LYS A 100 -12.20 -9.51 18.14
N VAL A 101 -11.28 -9.17 17.24
CA VAL A 101 -11.20 -9.75 15.89
C VAL A 101 -9.82 -10.32 15.53
N VAL A 102 -8.79 -10.03 16.33
CA VAL A 102 -7.40 -10.47 16.06
C VAL A 102 -7.25 -12.00 15.94
N ASP A 103 -8.02 -12.77 16.71
CA ASP A 103 -7.97 -14.24 16.64
C ASP A 103 -8.55 -14.77 15.33
N LYS A 104 -9.56 -14.09 14.75
CA LYS A 104 -10.08 -14.41 13.42
C LYS A 104 -9.06 -14.02 12.34
N LEU A 105 -8.53 -12.80 12.41
CA LEU A 105 -7.49 -12.31 11.49
C LEU A 105 -6.27 -13.25 11.41
N ASN A 106 -5.85 -13.84 12.54
CA ASN A 106 -4.73 -14.78 12.59
C ASN A 106 -4.98 -16.15 11.95
N GLN A 107 -6.20 -16.43 11.50
CA GLN A 107 -6.54 -17.62 10.72
C GLN A 107 -6.31 -17.43 9.22
N HIS A 108 -6.02 -16.20 8.79
CA HIS A 108 -5.90 -15.80 7.38
C HIS A 108 -4.46 -15.46 6.97
N VAL A 109 -3.49 -15.63 7.88
CA VAL A 109 -2.10 -15.22 7.65
C VAL A 109 -1.13 -16.31 8.10
N HIS A 110 0.08 -16.27 7.55
CA HIS A 110 1.14 -17.19 7.91
C HIS A 110 1.38 -17.20 9.44
N PRO A 111 1.55 -18.37 10.10
CA PRO A 111 1.68 -18.47 11.57
C PRO A 111 2.88 -17.72 12.16
N ASP A 112 3.98 -17.59 11.41
CA ASP A 112 5.14 -16.75 11.80
C ASP A 112 5.00 -15.26 11.43
N ASN A 113 3.88 -14.85 10.82
CA ASN A 113 3.59 -13.46 10.51
C ASN A 113 2.20 -13.04 11.03
N GLN A 114 1.89 -13.44 12.27
CA GLN A 114 0.64 -13.11 12.95
C GLN A 114 0.48 -11.62 13.24
N TYR A 115 -0.78 -11.18 13.23
CA TYR A 115 -1.20 -9.89 13.74
C TYR A 115 -0.75 -9.68 15.20
N PRO A 116 -0.25 -8.47 15.55
CA PRO A 116 0.25 -8.18 16.89
C PRO A 116 -0.85 -8.28 17.94
N LYS A 117 -0.49 -8.81 19.11
CA LYS A 117 -1.43 -8.91 20.22
C LYS A 117 -1.86 -7.52 20.72
N PRO A 118 -3.12 -7.31 21.12
CA PRO A 118 -3.62 -6.00 21.53
C PRO A 118 -2.83 -5.39 22.69
N GLU A 119 -2.40 -6.19 23.67
CA GLU A 119 -1.59 -5.73 24.80
C GLU A 119 -0.23 -5.19 24.38
N GLU A 120 0.37 -5.70 23.31
CA GLU A 120 1.64 -5.20 22.78
C GLU A 120 1.45 -3.87 22.07
N LEU A 121 0.35 -3.71 21.32
CA LEU A 121 -0.02 -2.44 20.69
C LEU A 121 -0.34 -1.36 21.74
N LEU A 122 -1.09 -1.71 22.79
CA LEU A 122 -1.44 -0.77 23.88
C LEU A 122 -0.19 -0.20 24.58
N LYS A 123 0.90 -0.98 24.69
CA LYS A 123 2.19 -0.53 25.22
C LYS A 123 2.93 0.46 24.30
N GLN A 124 2.57 0.52 23.00
CA GLN A 124 3.16 1.46 22.05
C GLN A 124 2.47 2.83 22.05
N ILE A 125 1.37 2.98 22.79
CA ILE A 125 0.60 4.23 22.81
C ILE A 125 1.30 5.25 23.70
N SER A 126 1.51 6.45 23.18
CA SER A 126 2.05 7.58 23.94
C SER A 126 1.42 8.90 23.51
N SER A 127 1.93 10.00 24.04
CA SER A 127 1.45 11.35 23.76
C SER A 127 2.61 12.30 23.51
N GLY A 128 2.49 13.07 22.44
CA GLY A 128 3.33 14.23 22.15
C GLY A 128 3.03 15.42 23.08
N PRO A 129 3.67 16.56 22.83
CA PRO A 129 3.37 17.80 23.55
C PRO A 129 1.98 18.33 23.14
N ARG A 130 1.27 18.94 24.09
CA ARG A 130 -0.05 19.55 23.84
C ARG A 130 0.02 20.92 23.20
N SER A 131 1.22 21.46 22.99
CA SER A 131 1.40 22.75 22.32
C SER A 131 1.59 22.57 20.81
N TYR A 132 1.00 23.49 20.05
CA TYR A 132 1.13 23.54 18.61
C TYR A 132 2.55 23.88 18.16
N GLY A 133 3.09 23.07 17.26
CA GLY A 133 4.30 23.39 16.50
C GLY A 133 5.52 23.71 17.37
N ARG A 134 6.29 24.73 16.98
CA ARG A 134 7.58 25.09 17.62
C ARG A 134 7.44 25.59 19.05
N ALA A 135 6.24 25.91 19.52
CA ALA A 135 6.02 26.22 20.94
C ALA A 135 6.46 25.04 21.82
N ALA A 136 6.24 23.80 21.37
CA ALA A 136 6.66 22.58 22.05
C ALA A 136 8.18 22.50 22.27
N LEU A 137 8.99 23.16 21.44
CA LEU A 137 10.45 23.12 21.54
C LEU A 137 11.01 23.92 22.73
N LYS A 138 10.15 24.65 23.45
CA LYS A 138 10.48 25.38 24.68
C LYS A 138 10.09 24.62 25.95
N GLU A 139 9.39 23.50 25.80
CA GLU A 139 8.91 22.66 26.89
C GLU A 139 9.87 21.49 27.17
N PRO A 140 9.76 20.83 28.33
CA PRO A 140 10.39 19.53 28.53
C PRO A 140 9.97 18.53 27.45
N ILE A 141 10.86 17.58 27.12
CA ILE A 141 10.58 16.55 26.14
C ILE A 141 9.36 15.71 26.54
N SER A 142 8.40 15.56 25.62
CA SER A 142 7.19 14.75 25.82
C SER A 142 7.49 13.25 25.88
N ASP A 143 6.57 12.46 26.42
CA ASP A 143 6.73 11.01 26.49
C ASP A 143 6.74 10.36 25.10
N GLY A 144 5.99 10.90 24.14
CA GLY A 144 6.02 10.50 22.74
C GLY A 144 7.39 10.73 22.10
N ALA A 145 8.01 11.89 22.36
CA ALA A 145 9.35 12.20 21.86
C ALA A 145 10.43 11.32 22.53
N LYS A 146 10.33 11.05 23.85
CA LYS A 146 11.22 10.09 24.54
C LYS A 146 11.09 8.69 23.94
N LEU A 147 9.87 8.25 23.66
CA LEU A 147 9.60 6.97 23.02
C LEU A 147 10.28 6.93 21.65
N LEU A 148 10.11 7.95 20.81
CA LEU A 148 10.75 8.01 19.50
C LEU A 148 12.28 7.94 19.59
N VAL A 149 12.91 8.69 20.49
CA VAL A 149 14.38 8.62 20.72
C VAL A 149 14.80 7.20 21.11
N LYS A 150 14.06 6.56 22.02
CA LYS A 150 14.31 5.17 22.44
C LYS A 150 14.21 4.21 21.24
N ARG A 151 13.20 4.37 20.38
CA ARG A 151 13.02 3.54 19.18
C ARG A 151 14.09 3.77 18.13
N LEU A 152 14.62 4.99 18.01
CA LEU A 152 15.77 5.23 17.15
C LEU A 152 17.00 4.51 17.69
N GLN A 153 17.22 4.47 19.01
CA GLN A 153 18.38 3.82 19.62
C GLN A 153 18.35 2.28 19.59
N GLU A 154 17.16 1.67 19.61
CA GLU A 154 17.02 0.21 19.77
C GLU A 154 17.51 -0.63 18.59
N SER A 155 17.60 -0.04 17.39
CA SER A 155 18.00 -0.73 16.16
C SER A 155 18.56 0.24 15.13
N LYS A 156 19.47 -0.25 14.28
CA LYS A 156 20.00 0.48 13.11
C LYS A 156 19.09 0.40 11.89
N GLU A 157 18.11 -0.52 11.89
CA GLU A 157 17.13 -0.63 10.81
C GLU A 157 16.32 0.66 10.66
N PRO A 158 15.91 1.03 9.44
CA PRO A 158 15.08 2.21 9.21
C PRO A 158 13.83 2.22 10.10
N LEU A 159 13.44 3.41 10.57
CA LEU A 159 12.20 3.66 11.29
C LEU A 159 11.32 4.58 10.43
N HIS A 160 10.20 4.04 9.96
CA HIS A 160 9.24 4.75 9.13
C HIS A 160 8.30 5.55 10.02
N VAL A 161 8.35 6.87 9.90
CA VAL A 161 7.59 7.80 10.75
C VAL A 161 6.51 8.47 9.91
N SER A 162 5.25 8.12 10.16
CA SER A 162 4.09 8.70 9.49
C SER A 162 3.57 9.88 10.29
N LEU A 163 3.47 11.05 9.68
CA LEU A 163 2.93 12.26 10.29
C LEU A 163 1.53 12.52 9.73
N TRP A 164 0.52 12.12 10.50
CA TRP A 164 -0.91 12.35 10.19
C TRP A 164 -1.34 13.73 10.71
N GLY A 165 -0.68 14.21 11.76
CA GLY A 165 -0.85 15.57 12.29
C GLY A 165 0.42 16.43 12.19
N GLY A 166 0.70 17.20 13.24
CA GLY A 166 1.90 18.03 13.35
C GLY A 166 3.19 17.24 13.60
N ALA A 167 4.33 17.81 13.21
CA ALA A 167 5.64 17.18 13.36
C ALA A 167 6.34 17.51 14.70
N ASN A 168 5.66 18.19 15.62
CA ASN A 168 6.27 18.76 16.83
C ASN A 168 6.97 17.72 17.73
N THR A 169 6.43 16.51 17.79
CA THR A 169 7.01 15.40 18.57
C THR A 169 8.31 14.89 17.94
N LEU A 170 8.36 14.80 16.60
CA LEU A 170 9.58 14.50 15.87
C LEU A 170 10.62 15.61 16.07
N ALA A 171 10.20 16.88 15.98
CA ALA A 171 11.09 18.02 16.19
C ALA A 171 11.65 18.06 17.63
N GLN A 172 10.84 17.74 18.66
CA GLN A 172 11.32 17.60 20.04
C GLN A 172 12.34 16.47 20.18
N ALA A 173 12.09 15.30 19.57
CA ALA A 173 13.02 14.16 19.60
C ALA A 173 14.36 14.53 18.96
N LEU A 174 14.35 15.15 17.78
CA LEU A 174 15.55 15.60 17.06
C LEU A 174 16.33 16.67 17.85
N GLN A 175 15.63 17.65 18.43
CA GLN A 175 16.26 18.66 19.28
C GLN A 175 16.91 18.03 20.54
N HIS A 176 16.27 17.04 21.13
CA HIS A 176 16.81 16.34 22.29
C HIS A 176 18.05 15.53 21.93
N ILE A 177 18.02 14.81 20.79
CA ILE A 177 19.20 14.08 20.28
C ILE A 177 20.36 15.04 20.06
N GLU A 178 20.13 16.16 19.37
CA GLU A 178 21.17 17.18 19.11
C GLU A 178 21.76 17.77 20.41
N LYS A 179 20.94 17.99 21.44
CA LYS A 179 21.39 18.56 22.73
C LYS A 179 22.14 17.57 23.62
N THR A 180 21.91 16.27 23.45
CA THR A 180 22.36 15.25 24.43
C THR A 180 23.36 14.25 23.87
N LYS A 181 23.52 14.17 22.55
CA LYS A 181 24.40 13.22 21.86
C LYS A 181 25.57 13.92 21.18
N SER A 182 26.62 13.17 20.83
CA SER A 182 27.67 13.70 19.96
C SER A 182 27.11 13.99 18.57
N ARG A 183 27.84 14.79 17.78
CA ARG A 183 27.44 15.09 16.39
C ARG A 183 27.30 13.82 15.56
N GLU A 184 28.23 12.89 15.70
CA GLU A 184 28.28 11.62 14.98
C GLU A 184 27.11 10.72 15.37
N GLU A 185 26.82 10.57 16.67
CA GLU A 185 25.67 9.80 17.15
C GLU A 185 24.34 10.44 16.71
N ALA A 186 24.25 11.77 16.71
CA ALA A 186 23.06 12.46 16.25
C ALA A 186 22.79 12.24 14.76
N VAL A 187 23.83 12.32 13.90
CA VAL A 187 23.73 12.01 12.46
C VAL A 187 23.33 10.55 12.25
N ASP A 188 23.98 9.62 12.95
CA ASP A 188 23.69 8.19 12.85
C ASP A 188 22.24 7.86 13.25
N LEU A 189 21.72 8.45 14.34
CA LEU A 189 20.32 8.28 14.73
C LEU A 189 19.34 8.88 13.71
N ARG A 190 19.62 10.06 13.14
CA ARG A 190 18.77 10.69 12.13
C ARG A 190 18.73 9.93 10.82
N SER A 191 19.85 9.32 10.41
CA SER A 191 19.95 8.54 9.16
C SER A 191 18.97 7.36 9.07
N ARG A 192 18.49 6.89 10.23
CA ARG A 192 17.54 5.79 10.37
C ARG A 192 16.11 6.22 10.04
N LEU A 193 15.78 7.51 10.05
CA LEU A 193 14.42 7.98 9.81
C LEU A 193 14.01 7.81 8.35
N ARG A 194 12.75 7.42 8.13
CA ARG A 194 12.02 7.56 6.85
C ARG A 194 10.71 8.27 7.15
N VAL A 195 10.71 9.60 7.04
CA VAL A 195 9.54 10.41 7.40
C VAL A 195 8.60 10.55 6.20
N TYR A 196 7.31 10.35 6.42
CA TYR A 196 6.26 10.70 5.46
C TYR A 196 5.24 11.60 6.16
N SER A 197 5.20 12.87 5.72
CA SER A 197 4.23 13.86 6.20
C SER A 197 3.03 14.03 5.27
N ILE A 198 1.82 13.96 5.83
CA ILE A 198 0.57 14.32 5.15
C ILE A 198 0.47 15.84 5.12
N SER A 199 1.17 16.43 4.14
CA SER A 199 1.49 17.86 4.09
C SER A 199 2.18 18.34 5.39
N ASP A 200 2.42 19.65 5.52
CA ASP A 200 2.81 20.23 6.81
C ASP A 200 1.56 20.74 7.54
N GLN A 201 1.30 20.22 8.74
CA GLN A 201 0.17 20.65 9.57
C GLN A 201 0.57 21.52 10.76
N ASP A 202 1.87 21.77 10.95
CA ASP A 202 2.40 22.78 11.86
C ASP A 202 3.67 23.43 11.28
N ASP A 203 4.31 24.33 12.04
CA ASP A 203 5.54 25.01 11.63
C ASP A 203 6.81 24.18 11.90
N THR A 204 6.69 22.92 12.35
CA THR A 204 7.85 22.09 12.70
C THR A 204 8.30 21.17 11.58
N GLY A 205 7.43 20.79 10.64
CA GLY A 205 7.84 20.01 9.46
C GLY A 205 8.86 20.77 8.61
N ALA A 206 8.54 22.00 8.20
CA ALA A 206 9.47 22.89 7.50
C ALA A 206 10.73 23.21 8.34
N TYR A 207 10.59 23.37 9.66
CA TYR A 207 11.73 23.57 10.55
C TYR A 207 12.70 22.38 10.55
N ILE A 208 12.18 21.14 10.55
CA ILE A 208 12.99 19.92 10.49
C ILE A 208 13.79 19.90 9.18
N ARG A 209 13.13 20.13 8.05
CA ARG A 209 13.77 20.07 6.72
C ARG A 209 14.87 21.12 6.55
N VAL A 210 14.70 22.31 7.13
CA VAL A 210 15.74 23.36 7.13
C VAL A 210 16.89 23.02 8.09
N LYS A 211 16.59 22.47 9.27
CA LYS A 211 17.60 22.29 10.33
C LYS A 211 18.40 20.99 10.20
N TRP A 212 17.76 19.93 9.71
CA TRP A 212 18.33 18.59 9.53
C TRP A 212 17.99 18.09 8.12
N PRO A 213 18.58 18.72 7.07
CA PRO A 213 18.28 18.39 5.67
C PRO A 213 18.68 16.95 5.29
N ASP A 214 19.51 16.30 6.11
CA ASP A 214 19.92 14.90 5.96
C ASP A 214 18.81 13.88 6.30
N VAL A 215 17.74 14.32 6.99
CA VAL A 215 16.59 13.47 7.30
C VAL A 215 15.82 13.16 6.03
N PHE A 216 15.64 11.86 5.75
CA PHE A 216 14.75 11.40 4.69
C PHE A 216 13.32 11.86 4.98
N PHE A 217 12.77 12.71 4.11
CA PHE A 217 11.49 13.38 4.36
C PHE A 217 10.63 13.46 3.10
N ILE A 218 9.54 12.70 3.07
CA ILE A 218 8.49 12.80 2.05
C ILE A 218 7.47 13.85 2.51
N VAL A 219 7.18 14.83 1.66
CA VAL A 219 6.20 15.89 1.94
C VAL A 219 5.58 16.45 0.67
N ASN A 220 4.31 16.83 0.75
CA ASN A 220 3.69 17.68 -0.26
C ASN A 220 3.94 19.16 0.09
N VAL A 221 4.86 19.81 -0.63
CA VAL A 221 5.11 21.25 -0.51
C VAL A 221 4.10 22.01 -1.36
N HIS A 222 3.25 22.79 -0.69
CA HIS A 222 2.25 23.67 -1.30
C HIS A 222 2.03 24.90 -0.40
N GLY A 223 1.22 25.87 -0.82
CA GLY A 223 0.82 26.99 0.03
C GLY A 223 0.28 26.49 1.37
N TYR A 224 0.65 27.11 2.49
CA TYR A 224 0.27 26.57 3.81
C TYR A 224 -1.26 26.48 3.95
N ARG A 225 -1.75 25.26 4.22
CA ARG A 225 -3.18 24.86 4.26
C ARG A 225 -3.90 24.74 2.91
N GLU A 226 -3.19 24.84 1.79
CA GLU A 226 -3.72 24.48 0.46
C GLU A 226 -3.70 22.95 0.24
N TYR A 227 -4.20 22.20 1.23
CA TYR A 227 -4.15 20.74 1.31
C TYR A 227 -4.71 20.02 0.08
N ARG A 228 -5.63 20.66 -0.65
CA ARG A 228 -6.19 20.14 -1.90
C ARG A 228 -5.13 19.88 -2.98
N LEU A 229 -3.95 20.50 -2.89
CA LEU A 229 -2.82 20.28 -3.79
C LEU A 229 -1.93 19.09 -3.37
N GLY A 230 -2.18 18.50 -2.20
CA GLY A 230 -1.42 17.37 -1.69
C GLY A 230 -1.73 16.08 -2.47
N THR A 231 -0.69 15.37 -2.87
CA THR A 231 -0.77 14.03 -3.51
C THR A 231 -1.69 13.09 -2.74
N TRP A 232 -1.59 13.09 -1.40
CA TRP A 232 -2.36 12.22 -0.50
C TRP A 232 -3.87 12.31 -0.71
N THR A 233 -4.41 13.44 -1.19
CA THR A 233 -5.84 13.59 -1.51
C THR A 233 -6.29 12.63 -2.62
N GLY A 234 -5.35 12.07 -3.39
CA GLY A 234 -5.56 10.95 -4.31
C GLY A 234 -6.25 9.74 -3.68
N ILE A 235 -6.15 9.55 -2.36
CA ILE A 235 -6.86 8.48 -1.67
C ILE A 235 -8.38 8.53 -1.88
N SER A 236 -8.96 9.73 -2.02
CA SER A 236 -10.42 9.97 -2.03
C SER A 236 -10.92 10.89 -3.17
N THR A 237 -10.05 11.69 -3.80
CA THR A 237 -10.48 12.71 -4.79
C THR A 237 -10.82 12.11 -6.16
N ALA A 238 -11.69 12.82 -6.90
CA ALA A 238 -12.07 12.48 -8.27
C ALA A 238 -11.13 13.11 -9.32
N ASP A 239 -10.30 14.09 -8.93
CA ASP A 239 -9.43 14.85 -9.84
C ASP A 239 -10.16 15.35 -11.10
N ASN A 240 -11.09 16.29 -10.92
CA ASN A 240 -11.96 16.79 -11.99
C ASN A 240 -12.71 15.69 -12.77
N GLY A 241 -13.02 14.59 -12.09
CA GLY A 241 -13.73 13.44 -12.65
C GLY A 241 -12.85 12.56 -13.55
N ALA A 242 -11.53 12.59 -13.38
CA ALA A 242 -10.62 11.63 -14.01
C ALA A 242 -10.66 10.26 -13.31
N ALA A 243 -10.85 10.24 -11.99
CA ALA A 243 -10.83 9.04 -11.15
C ALA A 243 -12.24 8.56 -10.75
N ASN A 244 -12.44 7.24 -10.66
CA ASN A 244 -13.66 6.63 -10.13
C ASN A 244 -13.67 6.70 -8.59
N THR A 245 -14.64 7.40 -8.00
CA THR A 245 -14.75 7.58 -6.55
C THR A 245 -15.75 6.66 -5.86
N THR A 246 -16.40 5.72 -6.56
CA THR A 246 -17.45 4.88 -5.97
C THR A 246 -16.99 4.18 -4.68
N LYS A 247 -15.79 3.57 -4.70
CA LYS A 247 -15.22 2.83 -3.56
C LYS A 247 -14.74 3.70 -2.39
N VAL A 248 -14.83 5.02 -2.49
CA VAL A 248 -14.38 5.96 -1.44
C VAL A 248 -15.53 6.80 -0.89
N THR A 249 -16.77 6.40 -1.18
CA THR A 249 -18.00 7.02 -0.65
C THR A 249 -18.58 6.22 0.51
N ASP A 250 -19.37 6.88 1.36
CA ASP A 250 -20.14 6.21 2.42
C ASP A 250 -21.06 5.10 1.90
N GLY A 251 -21.56 5.22 0.67
CA GLY A 251 -22.41 4.21 0.04
C GLY A 251 -21.69 2.89 -0.20
N TRP A 252 -20.38 2.93 -0.48
CA TRP A 252 -19.55 1.73 -0.59
C TRP A 252 -18.91 1.35 0.74
N LEU A 253 -18.43 2.31 1.54
CA LEU A 253 -17.75 1.99 2.81
C LEU A 253 -18.69 1.35 3.84
N THR A 254 -19.97 1.73 3.86
CA THR A 254 -20.93 1.17 4.83
C THR A 254 -21.11 -0.35 4.68
N PRO A 255 -21.48 -0.89 3.51
CA PRO A 255 -21.66 -2.33 3.36
C PRO A 255 -20.35 -3.12 3.28
N ASN A 256 -19.20 -2.50 3.02
CA ASN A 256 -17.94 -3.23 2.76
C ASN A 256 -16.89 -3.09 3.88
N ILE A 257 -16.87 -1.95 4.60
CA ILE A 257 -15.84 -1.63 5.61
C ILE A 257 -16.43 -1.51 7.02
N ARG A 258 -17.62 -0.92 7.17
CA ARG A 258 -18.24 -0.67 8.50
C ARG A 258 -18.92 -1.92 9.07
N LEU A 259 -18.18 -3.03 9.10
CA LEU A 259 -18.67 -4.35 9.46
C LEU A 259 -18.03 -4.83 10.76
N GLY A 260 -18.82 -5.55 11.56
CA GLY A 260 -18.35 -6.17 12.80
C GLY A 260 -17.84 -5.18 13.84
N PRO A 261 -17.17 -5.68 14.90
CA PRO A 261 -16.73 -4.83 16.01
C PRO A 261 -15.67 -3.79 15.64
N LEU A 262 -14.73 -4.13 14.75
CA LEU A 262 -13.68 -3.20 14.32
C LEU A 262 -14.21 -2.17 13.32
N GLY A 263 -15.00 -2.60 12.33
CA GLY A 263 -15.60 -1.67 11.37
C GLY A 263 -16.60 -0.69 11.98
N ALA A 264 -17.17 -1.01 13.15
CA ALA A 264 -17.99 -0.06 13.92
C ALA A 264 -17.19 1.17 14.41
N GLU A 265 -15.86 1.07 14.52
CA GLU A 265 -14.96 2.18 14.84
C GLU A 265 -14.53 2.97 13.60
N TYR A 266 -14.99 2.62 12.40
CA TYR A 266 -14.75 3.35 11.16
C TYR A 266 -15.87 4.39 10.94
N PRO A 267 -15.66 5.68 11.25
CA PRO A 267 -16.72 6.69 11.25
C PRO A 267 -17.21 7.05 9.84
N LYS A 268 -18.27 7.87 9.77
CA LYS A 268 -18.74 8.49 8.51
C LYS A 268 -17.80 9.59 8.04
N ILE A 269 -17.76 9.80 6.72
CA ILE A 269 -16.96 10.87 6.12
C ILE A 269 -17.59 12.23 6.49
N ILE A 270 -16.77 13.17 6.96
CA ILE A 270 -17.16 14.57 7.17
C ILE A 270 -16.44 15.48 6.16
N TYR A 271 -15.14 15.26 5.91
CA TYR A 271 -14.35 16.07 4.97
C TYR A 271 -13.69 15.21 3.88
N THR A 272 -12.77 14.32 4.27
CA THR A 272 -12.11 13.36 3.39
C THR A 272 -12.16 11.96 3.98
N MET A 273 -11.98 10.96 3.13
CA MET A 273 -11.78 9.57 3.56
C MET A 273 -10.28 9.33 3.71
N GLU A 274 -9.85 8.90 4.90
CA GLU A 274 -8.49 8.43 5.21
C GLU A 274 -7.36 9.26 4.59
N GLY A 275 -7.34 10.57 4.84
CA GLY A 275 -6.30 11.45 4.32
C GLY A 275 -4.89 10.96 4.63
N ASP A 276 -4.73 10.26 5.75
CA ASP A 276 -3.43 9.84 6.27
C ASP A 276 -2.95 8.46 5.85
N SER A 277 -3.86 7.61 5.38
CA SER A 277 -3.52 6.24 4.96
C SER A 277 -2.37 6.14 3.96
N PRO A 278 -2.21 7.04 2.97
CA PRO A 278 -1.04 7.07 2.10
C PRO A 278 0.31 6.97 2.83
N SER A 279 0.44 7.59 4.00
CA SER A 279 1.70 7.64 4.77
C SER A 279 2.15 6.31 5.38
N PHE A 280 1.30 5.28 5.40
CA PHE A 280 1.68 3.94 5.85
C PHE A 280 1.39 2.84 4.82
N ILE A 281 0.40 3.01 3.93
CA ILE A 281 0.10 1.97 2.93
C ILE A 281 1.19 1.79 1.88
N TRP A 282 2.11 2.75 1.74
CA TRP A 282 3.34 2.59 0.94
C TRP A 282 4.35 1.59 1.55
N ASN A 283 4.18 1.21 2.82
CA ASN A 283 5.02 0.22 3.49
C ASN A 283 4.43 -1.20 3.44
N ILE A 284 3.19 -1.37 2.98
CA ILE A 284 2.54 -2.69 2.81
C ILE A 284 3.35 -3.50 1.79
N GLN A 285 3.71 -4.74 2.12
CA GLN A 285 4.57 -5.60 1.32
C GLN A 285 3.79 -6.35 0.23
N ASN A 286 3.08 -5.58 -0.61
CA ASN A 286 2.29 -6.12 -1.73
C ASN A 286 3.11 -6.44 -2.98
N GLY A 287 4.42 -6.17 -2.97
CA GLY A 287 5.38 -6.39 -4.05
C GLY A 287 5.46 -5.29 -5.12
N LEU A 288 4.60 -4.27 -5.03
CA LEU A 288 4.68 -3.03 -5.80
C LEU A 288 5.49 -1.98 -5.04
N ASN A 289 5.14 -1.83 -3.76
CA ASN A 289 5.77 -0.95 -2.80
C ASN A 289 7.17 -1.44 -2.45
N VAL A 290 8.12 -0.51 -2.36
CA VAL A 290 9.47 -0.78 -1.86
C VAL A 290 9.79 0.23 -0.75
N PRO A 291 9.81 -0.19 0.53
CA PRO A 291 10.09 0.71 1.65
C PRO A 291 11.39 1.49 1.44
N GLY A 292 11.33 2.80 1.64
CA GLY A 292 12.46 3.71 1.44
C GLY A 292 12.75 4.14 0.00
N ARG A 293 11.97 3.68 -0.99
CA ARG A 293 12.07 4.07 -2.42
C ARG A 293 10.78 4.75 -2.92
N PRO A 294 10.45 5.97 -2.44
CA PRO A 294 9.20 6.64 -2.77
C PRO A 294 9.09 7.03 -4.25
N GLU A 295 10.21 7.15 -4.95
CA GLU A 295 10.28 7.42 -6.38
C GLU A 295 9.84 6.22 -7.23
N TYR A 296 9.81 5.01 -6.66
CA TYR A 296 9.30 3.82 -7.34
C TYR A 296 7.77 3.80 -7.44
N GLY A 297 7.06 4.62 -6.66
CA GLY A 297 5.60 4.65 -6.66
C GLY A 297 4.96 3.39 -6.07
N GLY A 298 3.73 3.54 -5.62
CA GLY A 298 2.97 2.47 -5.00
C GLY A 298 1.68 2.98 -4.38
N TRP A 299 1.11 2.22 -3.44
CA TRP A 299 -0.21 2.52 -2.88
C TRP A 299 -0.26 3.84 -2.10
N GLY A 300 0.86 4.29 -1.54
CA GLY A 300 0.96 5.60 -0.90
C GLY A 300 1.50 6.69 -1.81
N GLY A 301 1.53 6.50 -3.12
CA GLY A 301 1.95 7.54 -4.07
C GLY A 301 3.40 7.41 -4.53
N ARG A 302 3.82 8.39 -5.32
CA ARG A 302 5.17 8.50 -5.87
C ARG A 302 5.73 9.88 -5.57
N TYR A 303 6.98 9.93 -5.10
CA TYR A 303 7.65 11.17 -4.74
C TYR A 303 9.10 11.16 -5.21
N THR A 304 9.56 12.26 -5.77
CA THR A 304 10.91 12.40 -6.34
C THR A 304 11.66 13.43 -5.50
N ARG A 305 13.00 13.32 -5.42
CA ARG A 305 13.81 14.33 -4.73
C ARG A 305 13.52 15.73 -5.28
N VAL A 306 13.45 16.71 -4.38
CA VAL A 306 13.18 18.11 -4.75
C VAL A 306 14.38 18.83 -5.38
N THR A 307 15.56 18.20 -5.34
CA THR A 307 16.84 18.76 -5.78
C THR A 307 17.85 17.65 -6.11
N GLU A 308 18.83 17.95 -6.94
CA GLU A 308 19.99 17.08 -7.21
C GLU A 308 21.06 17.16 -6.09
N ASP A 309 20.95 18.14 -5.21
CA ASP A 309 21.84 18.28 -4.05
C ASP A 309 21.68 17.07 -3.12
N THR A 310 22.76 16.29 -2.96
CA THR A 310 22.75 15.06 -2.17
C THR A 310 22.62 15.31 -0.67
N ASP A 311 22.94 16.52 -0.21
CA ASP A 311 22.83 16.91 1.21
C ASP A 311 21.38 17.16 1.64
N ILE A 312 20.45 17.30 0.68
CA ILE A 312 19.02 17.48 0.92
C ILE A 312 18.29 16.18 0.60
N ASN A 313 17.71 15.56 1.62
CA ASN A 313 16.99 14.28 1.53
C ASN A 313 15.46 14.47 1.58
N GLU A 314 14.97 15.50 0.89
CA GLU A 314 13.56 15.85 0.79
C GLU A 314 12.95 15.35 -0.52
N TYR A 315 11.80 14.69 -0.43
CA TYR A 315 11.03 14.16 -1.57
C TYR A 315 9.70 14.90 -1.67
N GLY A 316 9.43 15.44 -2.85
CA GLY A 316 8.28 16.29 -3.13
C GLY A 316 7.24 15.64 -4.05
N THR A 317 6.11 16.35 -4.18
CA THR A 317 5.00 16.02 -5.08
C THR A 317 5.51 15.58 -6.46
N SER A 318 5.12 14.39 -6.90
CA SER A 318 5.33 13.90 -8.27
C SER A 318 3.99 13.52 -8.89
N GLY A 319 3.95 13.43 -10.23
CA GLY A 319 2.74 13.08 -10.99
C GLY A 319 2.93 11.86 -11.87
N ASP A 320 1.86 11.10 -12.04
CA ASP A 320 1.83 9.96 -12.96
C ASP A 320 0.97 10.27 -14.18
N ALA A 321 1.37 9.73 -15.33
CA ALA A 321 0.54 9.70 -16.52
C ALA A 321 -0.21 8.37 -16.61
N LEU A 322 -1.45 8.43 -17.10
CA LEU A 322 -2.27 7.26 -17.34
C LEU A 322 -3.40 7.58 -18.33
N ILE A 323 -4.15 6.54 -18.71
CA ILE A 323 -5.46 6.68 -19.31
C ILE A 323 -6.53 6.67 -18.22
N ASN A 324 -7.29 7.75 -18.10
CA ASN A 324 -8.30 7.91 -17.06
C ASN A 324 -9.59 7.14 -17.38
N THR A 325 -10.56 7.20 -16.47
CA THR A 325 -11.86 6.50 -16.59
C THR A 325 -12.74 6.95 -17.78
N LYS A 326 -12.38 8.05 -18.45
CA LYS A 326 -13.02 8.56 -19.66
C LYS A 326 -12.25 8.19 -20.94
N GLY A 327 -11.21 7.36 -20.84
CA GLY A 327 -10.34 6.99 -21.96
C GLY A 327 -9.39 8.11 -22.39
N GLN A 328 -9.13 9.10 -21.54
CA GLN A 328 -8.29 10.25 -21.88
C GLN A 328 -6.92 10.14 -21.23
N SER A 329 -5.87 10.55 -21.94
CA SER A 329 -4.55 10.77 -21.34
C SER A 329 -4.66 11.83 -20.25
N TRP A 330 -4.17 11.51 -19.05
CA TRP A 330 -4.24 12.36 -17.87
C TRP A 330 -2.92 12.31 -17.12
N PHE A 331 -2.46 13.48 -16.66
CA PHE A 331 -1.27 13.60 -15.82
C PHE A 331 -1.65 14.28 -14.52
N SER A 332 -1.34 13.66 -13.38
CA SER A 332 -1.78 14.19 -12.09
C SER A 332 -0.94 13.71 -10.92
N PRO A 333 -0.70 14.56 -9.90
CA PRO A 333 -0.08 14.13 -8.65
C PRO A 333 -0.96 13.15 -7.88
N TYR A 334 -2.28 13.30 -7.94
CA TYR A 334 -3.23 12.42 -7.26
C TYR A 334 -3.23 11.02 -7.87
N ALA A 335 -2.92 10.92 -9.17
CA ALA A 335 -2.90 9.66 -9.91
C ALA A 335 -1.86 8.67 -9.41
N THR A 336 -0.79 9.17 -8.80
CA THR A 336 0.21 8.32 -8.16
C THR A 336 -0.38 7.44 -7.06
N ILE A 337 -1.53 7.82 -6.48
CA ILE A 337 -2.30 7.05 -5.50
C ILE A 337 -3.54 6.43 -6.14
N TRP A 338 -4.42 7.25 -6.75
CA TRP A 338 -5.76 6.77 -7.10
C TRP A 338 -5.78 5.69 -8.17
N ARG A 339 -4.74 5.60 -9.00
CA ARG A 339 -4.62 4.51 -9.97
C ARG A 339 -4.61 3.12 -9.31
N TRP A 340 -4.24 3.05 -8.03
CA TRP A 340 -4.22 1.83 -7.23
C TRP A 340 -5.48 1.63 -6.38
N ARG A 341 -6.49 2.50 -6.55
CA ARG A 341 -7.67 2.56 -5.67
C ARG A 341 -8.47 1.29 -5.60
N ASP A 342 -8.74 0.68 -6.73
CA ASP A 342 -9.45 -0.58 -6.74
C ASP A 342 -8.66 -1.65 -6.00
N ALA A 343 -7.35 -1.73 -6.21
CA ALA A 343 -6.47 -2.68 -5.50
C ALA A 343 -6.49 -2.49 -3.98
N TYR A 344 -6.24 -1.27 -3.48
CA TYR A 344 -6.16 -1.06 -2.03
C TYR A 344 -7.54 -1.08 -1.34
N GLN A 345 -8.63 -0.73 -2.04
CA GLN A 345 -9.98 -0.82 -1.48
C GLN A 345 -10.47 -2.27 -1.45
N ASP A 346 -10.20 -3.06 -2.48
CA ASP A 346 -10.58 -4.47 -2.51
C ASP A 346 -9.81 -5.27 -1.44
N ASP A 347 -8.50 -5.04 -1.28
CA ASP A 347 -7.70 -5.68 -0.21
C ASP A 347 -8.20 -5.24 1.18
N PHE A 348 -8.57 -3.96 1.36
CA PHE A 348 -9.15 -3.48 2.61
C PHE A 348 -10.50 -4.15 2.94
N ALA A 349 -11.38 -4.30 1.95
CA ALA A 349 -12.66 -4.98 2.13
C ALA A 349 -12.48 -6.48 2.40
N ALA A 350 -11.57 -7.15 1.69
CA ALA A 350 -11.25 -8.55 1.93
C ALA A 350 -10.73 -8.79 3.35
N ARG A 351 -9.81 -7.95 3.83
CA ARG A 351 -9.31 -8.01 5.22
C ARG A 351 -10.37 -7.67 6.25
N MET A 352 -11.33 -6.81 5.91
CA MET A 352 -12.49 -6.61 6.78
C MET A 352 -13.34 -7.88 6.88
N GLN A 353 -13.51 -8.65 5.79
CA GLN A 353 -14.20 -9.94 5.86
C GLN A 353 -13.50 -10.96 6.75
N TRP A 354 -12.16 -10.97 6.79
CA TRP A 354 -11.37 -11.81 7.71
C TRP A 354 -11.69 -11.55 9.19
N THR A 355 -12.28 -10.39 9.53
CA THR A 355 -12.74 -10.11 10.89
C THR A 355 -14.09 -10.74 11.24
N LEU A 356 -14.79 -11.29 10.24
CA LEU A 356 -16.16 -11.78 10.36
C LEU A 356 -16.22 -13.30 10.29
N VAL A 357 -15.42 -13.92 9.43
CA VAL A 357 -15.43 -15.37 9.20
C VAL A 357 -14.56 -16.13 10.21
N ASP A 358 -14.77 -17.44 10.34
CA ASP A 358 -14.13 -18.31 11.34
C ASP A 358 -13.25 -19.41 10.70
N SER A 359 -12.99 -19.31 9.40
CA SER A 359 -12.11 -20.23 8.69
C SER A 359 -11.43 -19.57 7.51
N PHE A 360 -10.28 -20.10 7.12
CA PHE A 360 -9.51 -19.63 5.96
C PHE A 360 -10.34 -19.75 4.68
N GLU A 361 -11.08 -20.84 4.49
CA GLU A 361 -11.75 -21.14 3.24
C GLU A 361 -12.88 -20.14 2.90
N GLU A 362 -13.47 -19.51 3.91
CA GLU A 362 -14.52 -18.48 3.79
C GLU A 362 -13.99 -17.09 3.36
N GLY A 363 -12.68 -16.85 3.51
CA GLY A 363 -12.02 -15.61 3.08
C GLY A 363 -11.44 -15.69 1.67
N ALA A 364 -11.21 -14.53 1.05
CA ALA A 364 -10.35 -14.40 -0.13
C ALA A 364 -8.94 -13.98 0.31
N HIS A 365 -7.90 -14.50 -0.34
CA HIS A 365 -6.50 -14.31 0.04
C HIS A 365 -5.64 -13.87 -1.15
N PRO A 366 -4.56 -13.12 -0.88
CA PRO A 366 -3.65 -12.69 -1.92
C PRO A 366 -2.89 -13.86 -2.55
N PRO A 367 -2.69 -13.86 -3.88
CA PRO A 367 -1.89 -14.90 -4.54
C PRO A 367 -0.42 -14.83 -4.09
N SER A 368 0.26 -15.97 -4.14
CA SER A 368 1.69 -16.08 -3.82
C SER A 368 2.50 -16.12 -5.11
N ILE A 369 2.98 -14.93 -5.51
CA ILE A 369 3.69 -14.74 -6.79
C ILE A 369 5.03 -15.49 -6.79
N ASN A 370 5.24 -16.25 -7.86
CA ASN A 370 6.49 -16.89 -8.17
C ASN A 370 6.91 -16.48 -9.58
N VAL A 371 8.10 -15.90 -9.75
CA VAL A 371 8.66 -15.59 -11.07
C VAL A 371 10.03 -16.26 -11.19
N ASN A 372 10.18 -17.17 -12.15
CA ASN A 372 11.40 -17.96 -12.36
C ASN A 372 11.92 -18.66 -11.09
N GLY A 373 11.03 -19.14 -10.22
CA GLY A 373 11.36 -19.77 -8.94
C GLY A 373 11.58 -18.80 -7.78
N SER A 374 11.57 -17.48 -8.02
CA SER A 374 11.71 -16.47 -6.98
C SER A 374 10.34 -16.07 -6.42
N MET A 375 10.19 -16.18 -5.10
CA MET A 375 8.97 -15.83 -4.35
C MET A 375 9.19 -14.59 -3.47
N GLY A 376 8.10 -14.05 -2.90
CA GLY A 376 8.13 -12.89 -1.99
C GLY A 376 7.78 -11.55 -2.64
N SER A 377 8.00 -10.46 -1.92
CA SER A 377 7.66 -9.08 -2.36
C SER A 377 8.82 -8.29 -2.95
N GLU A 378 10.06 -8.76 -2.78
CA GLU A 378 11.24 -8.00 -3.21
C GLU A 378 11.33 -7.84 -4.73
N PRO A 379 11.81 -6.69 -5.25
CA PRO A 379 12.04 -6.53 -6.68
C PRO A 379 13.03 -7.54 -7.25
N LEU A 380 12.77 -8.01 -8.46
CA LEU A 380 13.75 -8.75 -9.26
C LEU A 380 14.63 -7.76 -10.01
N ARG A 381 15.93 -8.02 -10.07
CA ARG A 381 16.90 -7.16 -10.75
C ARG A 381 17.62 -7.94 -11.85
N PHE A 382 17.67 -7.36 -13.05
CA PHE A 382 18.34 -7.94 -14.20
C PHE A 382 19.20 -6.89 -14.88
N LYS A 383 20.45 -7.22 -15.17
CA LYS A 383 21.30 -6.40 -16.03
C LYS A 383 21.00 -6.75 -17.48
N VAL A 384 20.73 -5.75 -18.32
CA VAL A 384 20.35 -5.94 -19.73
C VAL A 384 21.21 -5.12 -20.67
N GLY A 385 21.65 -5.71 -21.78
CA GLY A 385 22.40 -5.02 -22.83
C GLY A 385 21.51 -4.37 -23.90
N LEU A 386 22.12 -3.72 -24.90
CA LEU A 386 21.39 -3.26 -26.09
C LEU A 386 20.85 -4.46 -26.85
N ARG A 387 19.57 -4.38 -27.24
CA ARG A 387 18.86 -5.42 -28.00
C ARG A 387 18.83 -6.77 -27.30
N ASP A 388 19.06 -6.78 -25.99
CA ASP A 388 18.96 -7.97 -25.14
C ASP A 388 17.49 -8.31 -24.85
N ALA A 389 17.25 -9.55 -24.42
CA ALA A 389 15.94 -10.00 -24.00
C ALA A 389 16.00 -10.95 -22.81
N ILE A 390 15.06 -10.78 -21.88
CA ILE A 390 14.86 -11.68 -20.74
C ILE A 390 13.52 -12.39 -20.85
N PHE A 391 13.45 -13.60 -20.28
CA PHE A 391 12.25 -14.43 -20.24
C PHE A 391 11.80 -14.59 -18.79
N LEU A 392 10.55 -14.24 -18.52
CA LEU A 392 9.96 -14.33 -17.19
C LEU A 392 8.78 -15.30 -17.24
N ASP A 393 8.79 -16.26 -16.33
CA ASP A 393 7.78 -17.30 -16.18
C ASP A 393 7.17 -17.21 -14.78
N ALA A 394 5.92 -16.77 -14.72
CA ALA A 394 5.11 -16.66 -13.52
C ALA A 394 4.11 -17.81 -13.35
N SER A 395 4.18 -18.87 -14.18
CA SER A 395 3.21 -19.97 -14.18
C SER A 395 3.18 -20.79 -12.90
N ASN A 396 4.23 -20.72 -12.07
CA ASN A 396 4.27 -21.37 -10.76
C ASN A 396 3.69 -20.49 -9.63
N THR A 397 3.05 -19.36 -9.96
CA THR A 397 2.33 -18.54 -8.99
C THR A 397 1.17 -19.35 -8.39
N ILE A 398 1.03 -19.30 -7.07
CA ILE A 398 0.07 -20.11 -6.33
C ILE A 398 -1.18 -19.28 -6.07
N ASP A 399 -2.34 -19.80 -6.45
CA ASP A 399 -3.63 -19.36 -5.91
C ASP A 399 -3.74 -19.90 -4.49
N THR A 400 -3.68 -19.01 -3.50
CA THR A 400 -3.72 -19.39 -2.08
C THR A 400 -5.07 -19.94 -1.65
N ASP A 401 -6.12 -19.72 -2.45
CA ASP A 401 -7.48 -20.12 -2.14
C ASP A 401 -7.95 -21.38 -2.87
N SER A 402 -7.15 -21.89 -3.81
CA SER A 402 -7.45 -23.07 -4.62
C SER A 402 -6.32 -24.09 -4.46
N GLN A 403 -6.67 -25.38 -4.37
CA GLN A 403 -5.68 -26.45 -4.39
C GLN A 403 -5.22 -26.79 -5.82
N ASP A 404 -5.90 -26.28 -6.85
CA ASP A 404 -5.67 -26.61 -8.26
C ASP A 404 -4.79 -25.57 -8.98
N GLY A 405 -3.54 -25.43 -8.54
CA GLY A 405 -2.51 -24.63 -9.23
C GLY A 405 -2.85 -23.14 -9.38
N SER A 406 -2.45 -22.51 -10.48
CA SER A 406 -2.71 -21.09 -10.77
C SER A 406 -4.09 -20.83 -11.38
N SER A 407 -5.00 -21.81 -11.33
CA SER A 407 -6.30 -21.75 -12.00
C SER A 407 -7.21 -20.73 -11.30
N GLY A 408 -7.54 -19.62 -11.97
CA GLY A 408 -8.34 -18.53 -11.38
C GLY A 408 -7.57 -17.22 -11.17
N LEU A 409 -6.27 -17.21 -11.49
CA LEU A 409 -5.43 -16.02 -11.44
C LEU A 409 -5.32 -15.32 -12.79
N ASP A 410 -5.45 -13.99 -12.78
CA ASP A 410 -5.18 -13.15 -13.93
C ASP A 410 -3.77 -12.54 -13.82
N PHE A 411 -3.06 -12.49 -14.94
CA PHE A 411 -1.68 -11.99 -15.03
C PHE A 411 -1.62 -10.81 -15.99
N GLU A 412 -1.13 -9.68 -15.49
CA GLU A 412 -0.93 -8.45 -16.25
C GLU A 412 0.53 -7.98 -16.12
N TRP A 413 1.15 -7.61 -17.22
CA TRP A 413 2.49 -7.04 -17.27
C TRP A 413 2.47 -5.67 -17.93
N TYR A 414 3.08 -4.68 -17.30
CA TYR A 414 3.12 -3.32 -17.83
C TYR A 414 4.35 -2.53 -17.39
N SER A 415 4.76 -1.58 -18.23
CA SER A 415 5.87 -0.67 -17.94
C SER A 415 5.42 0.45 -17.01
N TYR A 416 6.17 0.69 -15.93
CA TYR A 416 5.96 1.80 -15.01
C TYR A 416 7.07 2.85 -15.19
N ALA A 417 7.00 3.57 -16.30
CA ALA A 417 8.07 4.43 -16.80
C ALA A 417 8.33 5.67 -15.94
N GLU A 418 7.31 6.18 -15.24
CA GLU A 418 7.40 7.39 -14.42
C GLU A 418 8.38 7.23 -13.24
N CYS A 419 8.68 5.98 -12.84
CA CYS A 419 9.71 5.65 -11.84
C CYS A 419 11.13 5.82 -12.38
N ALA A 420 11.33 5.51 -13.67
CA ALA A 420 12.62 5.52 -14.34
C ALA A 420 12.98 6.92 -14.84
N SER A 421 11.97 7.63 -15.33
CA SER A 421 12.12 9.00 -15.82
C SER A 421 10.85 9.79 -15.53
N PRO A 422 10.90 10.73 -14.58
CA PRO A 422 9.76 11.60 -14.27
C PRO A 422 9.30 12.47 -15.45
N MET A 423 10.16 12.67 -16.46
CA MET A 423 9.83 13.40 -17.69
C MET A 423 9.11 12.53 -18.73
N LEU A 424 9.25 11.21 -18.63
CA LEU A 424 8.56 10.27 -19.51
C LEU A 424 7.22 9.88 -18.92
N THR A 425 6.24 9.78 -19.79
CA THR A 425 4.97 9.14 -19.49
C THR A 425 5.05 7.69 -19.95
N SER A 426 4.36 6.78 -19.25
CA SER A 426 4.15 5.40 -19.71
C SER A 426 3.59 5.31 -21.14
N LEU A 427 2.98 6.39 -21.65
CA LEU A 427 2.45 6.55 -22.99
C LEU A 427 3.52 6.79 -24.09
N ALA A 428 4.75 7.11 -23.71
CA ALA A 428 5.86 7.41 -24.65
C ALA A 428 7.11 6.53 -24.46
N ALA A 429 7.08 5.59 -23.50
CA ALA A 429 8.24 4.78 -23.13
C ALA A 429 8.39 3.51 -23.99
N ASN A 430 8.76 3.66 -25.26
CA ASN A 430 9.00 2.55 -26.20
C ASN A 430 10.40 1.89 -26.06
N PHE A 431 11.10 2.14 -24.95
CA PHE A 431 12.46 1.64 -24.70
C PHE A 431 12.50 0.12 -24.53
N PHE A 432 11.38 -0.51 -24.16
CA PHE A 432 11.25 -1.95 -24.00
C PHE A 432 9.94 -2.42 -24.63
N SER A 433 9.96 -3.62 -25.21
CA SER A 433 8.75 -4.37 -25.50
C SER A 433 8.52 -5.43 -24.44
N VAL A 434 7.25 -5.67 -24.11
CA VAL A 434 6.81 -6.84 -23.37
C VAL A 434 5.95 -7.63 -24.34
N ASP A 435 6.25 -8.92 -24.51
CA ASP A 435 5.59 -9.80 -25.47
C ASP A 435 5.04 -11.02 -24.74
N ALA A 436 3.76 -11.35 -24.96
CA ALA A 436 3.13 -12.55 -24.38
C ALA A 436 3.72 -13.82 -25.02
N LEU A 437 4.18 -14.75 -24.20
CA LEU A 437 4.62 -16.09 -24.64
C LEU A 437 3.56 -17.17 -24.41
N SER A 438 2.63 -16.91 -23.48
CA SER A 438 1.54 -17.83 -23.13
C SER A 438 0.27 -17.03 -22.83
N PRO A 439 -0.35 -16.40 -23.86
CA PRO A 439 -1.53 -15.57 -23.66
C PRO A 439 -2.74 -16.42 -23.20
N PRO A 440 -3.69 -15.85 -22.43
CA PRO A 440 -4.93 -16.52 -22.10
C PRO A 440 -5.72 -16.93 -23.34
N ALA A 441 -6.35 -18.10 -23.29
CA ALA A 441 -7.13 -18.64 -24.41
C ALA A 441 -8.22 -17.65 -24.86
N GLY A 442 -8.35 -17.44 -26.18
CA GLY A 442 -9.34 -16.53 -26.75
C GLY A 442 -8.95 -15.04 -26.70
N THR A 443 -7.77 -14.70 -26.20
CA THR A 443 -7.21 -13.34 -26.24
C THR A 443 -6.07 -13.23 -27.26
N ASN A 444 -5.70 -12.02 -27.65
CA ASN A 444 -4.48 -11.76 -28.42
C ASN A 444 -3.25 -11.54 -27.50
N GLY A 445 -3.37 -11.78 -26.20
CA GLY A 445 -2.30 -11.57 -25.21
C GLY A 445 -2.09 -10.11 -24.79
N THR A 446 -2.98 -9.19 -25.16
CA THR A 446 -2.83 -7.76 -24.83
C THR A 446 -4.15 -7.14 -24.39
N LEU A 447 -4.05 -6.16 -23.50
CA LEU A 447 -5.13 -5.29 -23.06
C LEU A 447 -4.72 -3.83 -23.33
N ALA A 448 -5.59 -3.09 -24.01
CA ALA A 448 -5.29 -1.72 -24.43
C ALA A 448 -5.02 -0.80 -23.23
N VAL A 449 -5.84 -0.90 -22.19
CA VAL A 449 -5.73 -0.15 -20.93
C VAL A 449 -6.24 -1.03 -19.77
N ASN A 450 -5.48 -1.15 -18.68
CA ASN A 450 -5.97 -1.83 -17.47
C ASN A 450 -6.66 -0.88 -16.47
N GLU A 451 -7.17 -1.44 -15.37
CA GLU A 451 -7.88 -0.70 -14.32
C GLU A 451 -7.06 0.46 -13.71
N ALA A 452 -5.73 0.28 -13.59
CA ALA A 452 -4.80 1.30 -13.11
C ALA A 452 -4.36 2.30 -14.20
N GLY A 453 -4.99 2.25 -15.37
CA GLY A 453 -4.79 3.18 -16.48
C GLY A 453 -3.47 3.01 -17.23
N PHE A 454 -2.75 1.90 -17.04
CA PHE A 454 -1.59 1.55 -17.86
C PHE A 454 -2.04 1.07 -19.23
N SER A 455 -1.36 1.53 -20.27
CA SER A 455 -1.62 1.12 -21.65
C SER A 455 -0.72 -0.03 -22.10
N ASN A 456 -1.10 -0.74 -23.17
CA ASN A 456 -0.32 -1.82 -23.78
C ASN A 456 0.05 -2.93 -22.78
N VAL A 457 -0.91 -3.31 -21.95
CA VAL A 457 -0.74 -4.31 -20.90
C VAL A 457 -0.69 -5.69 -21.54
N VAL A 458 0.29 -6.49 -21.15
CA VAL A 458 0.48 -7.85 -21.68
C VAL A 458 -0.13 -8.86 -20.74
N LEU A 459 -0.89 -9.80 -21.30
CA LEU A 459 -1.63 -10.80 -20.55
C LEU A 459 -0.94 -12.16 -20.56
N GLY A 460 -1.03 -12.85 -19.43
CA GLY A 460 -0.60 -14.23 -19.28
C GLY A 460 0.65 -14.40 -18.42
N PRO A 461 0.92 -15.63 -17.96
CA PRO A 461 1.96 -15.88 -16.96
C PRO A 461 3.38 -15.85 -17.52
N LYS A 462 3.58 -15.91 -18.84
CA LYS A 462 4.92 -15.95 -19.45
C LYS A 462 5.10 -14.80 -20.41
N VAL A 463 6.18 -14.04 -20.23
CA VAL A 463 6.52 -12.90 -21.08
C VAL A 463 7.98 -12.92 -21.50
N ARG A 464 8.25 -12.35 -22.66
CA ARG A 464 9.58 -11.91 -23.08
C ARG A 464 9.63 -10.39 -22.92
N ILE A 465 10.69 -9.88 -22.29
CA ILE A 465 10.96 -8.45 -22.24
C ILE A 465 12.19 -8.18 -23.09
N SER A 466 12.08 -7.36 -24.13
CA SER A 466 13.19 -7.03 -25.03
C SER A 466 13.51 -5.54 -24.95
N THR A 467 14.80 -5.19 -25.01
CA THR A 467 15.24 -3.79 -25.09
C THR A 467 15.20 -3.33 -26.55
N ASN A 468 14.61 -2.16 -26.80
CA ASN A 468 14.53 -1.54 -28.13
C ASN A 468 15.53 -0.37 -28.28
N LEU A 469 16.49 -0.26 -27.37
CA LEU A 469 17.49 0.79 -27.33
C LEU A 469 18.41 0.73 -28.57
N THR A 470 18.51 1.85 -29.29
CA THR A 470 19.33 1.92 -30.52
C THR A 470 20.72 2.50 -30.27
N SER A 471 20.88 3.40 -29.30
CA SER A 471 22.16 3.89 -28.79
C SER A 471 22.04 4.24 -27.28
N TRP A 472 23.14 4.06 -26.53
CA TRP A 472 23.17 4.34 -25.08
C TRP A 472 23.23 5.85 -24.75
N GLU A 473 23.73 6.65 -25.70
CA GLU A 473 24.12 8.04 -25.48
C GLU A 473 23.06 9.04 -25.99
N GLU A 474 22.23 8.67 -26.98
CA GLU A 474 21.27 9.60 -27.61
C GLU A 474 19.86 9.54 -26.99
N GLU A 475 19.59 8.54 -26.16
CA GLU A 475 18.23 8.27 -25.67
C GLU A 475 18.05 8.45 -24.15
N GLN A 476 19.06 8.93 -23.40
CA GLN A 476 19.04 9.11 -21.95
C GLN A 476 17.77 9.83 -21.43
N PRO A 477 16.90 9.16 -20.65
CA PRO A 477 15.89 9.86 -19.87
C PRO A 477 16.00 9.55 -18.37
N SER A 478 16.94 8.71 -17.91
CA SER A 478 17.03 8.32 -16.50
C SER A 478 17.85 9.34 -15.71
N SER A 479 17.24 10.44 -15.34
CA SER A 479 17.69 11.18 -14.17
C SER A 479 17.45 10.27 -12.96
N VAL A 480 18.54 9.78 -12.35
CA VAL A 480 18.71 9.26 -10.98
C VAL A 480 19.38 7.87 -10.93
N ASP A 481 18.86 6.78 -11.51
CA ASP A 481 19.41 5.42 -11.25
C ASP A 481 19.65 4.47 -12.47
N LYS A 482 19.36 4.86 -13.73
CA LYS A 482 19.48 3.98 -14.93
C LYS A 482 18.68 2.66 -14.85
N GLU A 483 17.58 2.69 -14.13
CA GLU A 483 16.70 1.54 -13.88
C GLU A 483 15.39 1.69 -14.66
N TRP A 484 14.90 0.61 -15.28
CA TRP A 484 13.58 0.55 -15.91
C TRP A 484 12.68 -0.47 -15.25
N HIS A 485 11.44 -0.10 -15.03
CA HIS A 485 10.53 -0.83 -14.15
C HIS A 485 9.40 -1.46 -14.95
N VAL A 486 9.32 -2.79 -14.91
CA VAL A 486 8.17 -3.56 -15.41
C VAL A 486 7.47 -4.19 -14.21
N ILE A 487 6.15 -4.09 -14.17
CA ILE A 487 5.33 -4.60 -13.08
C ILE A 487 4.58 -5.82 -13.58
N LEU A 488 4.73 -6.94 -12.88
CA LEU A 488 3.74 -8.01 -12.89
C LEU A 488 2.68 -7.69 -11.85
N GLN A 489 1.42 -7.73 -12.23
CA GLN A 489 0.27 -7.77 -11.34
C GLN A 489 -0.40 -9.13 -11.50
N VAL A 490 -0.69 -9.79 -10.37
CA VAL A 490 -1.48 -11.00 -10.32
C VAL A 490 -2.72 -10.75 -9.48
N THR A 491 -3.89 -11.01 -10.07
CA THR A 491 -5.19 -10.82 -9.43
C THR A 491 -5.77 -12.19 -9.07
N ASN A 492 -6.09 -12.39 -7.79
CA ASN A 492 -6.96 -13.48 -7.37
C ASN A 492 -8.40 -12.98 -7.35
N ASN A 493 -9.27 -13.62 -8.13
CA ASN A 493 -10.67 -13.23 -8.30
C ASN A 493 -11.63 -14.02 -7.40
N LYS A 494 -11.14 -14.75 -6.38
CA LYS A 494 -12.05 -15.39 -5.42
C LYS A 494 -12.90 -14.36 -4.68
N GLY A 495 -14.20 -14.62 -4.61
CA GLY A 495 -15.14 -13.84 -3.83
C GLY A 495 -15.48 -12.48 -4.47
N SER A 496 -16.03 -11.57 -3.66
CA SER A 496 -16.54 -10.28 -4.15
C SER A 496 -15.49 -9.18 -4.29
N TYR A 497 -14.29 -9.38 -3.73
CA TYR A 497 -13.22 -8.38 -3.69
C TYR A 497 -11.93 -8.99 -4.24
N PRO A 498 -11.58 -8.72 -5.52
CA PRO A 498 -10.35 -9.25 -6.11
C PRO A 498 -9.10 -8.73 -5.40
N ILE A 499 -8.19 -9.63 -5.03
CA ILE A 499 -6.97 -9.26 -4.30
C ILE A 499 -5.79 -9.27 -5.26
N ARG A 500 -5.09 -8.14 -5.34
CA ARG A 500 -3.95 -7.94 -6.24
C ARG A 500 -2.64 -8.01 -5.46
N ARG A 501 -1.68 -8.77 -5.99
CA ARG A 501 -0.27 -8.70 -5.59
C ARG A 501 0.58 -8.40 -6.80
N TYR A 502 1.80 -7.94 -6.56
CA TYR A 502 2.67 -7.46 -7.60
C TYR A 502 4.06 -8.06 -7.48
N ARG A 503 4.82 -8.03 -8.58
CA ARG A 503 6.25 -8.24 -8.58
C ARG A 503 6.89 -7.19 -9.48
N ARG A 504 7.73 -6.36 -8.88
CA ARG A 504 8.52 -5.37 -9.61
C ARG A 504 9.74 -6.04 -10.24
N VAL A 505 9.95 -5.80 -11.52
CA VAL A 505 11.13 -6.19 -12.29
C VAL A 505 11.89 -4.93 -12.67
N ILE A 506 13.14 -4.86 -12.24
CA ILE A 506 14.04 -3.74 -12.46
C ILE A 506 15.09 -4.19 -13.48
N LEU A 507 15.14 -3.48 -14.59
CA LEU A 507 16.11 -3.66 -15.67
C LEU A 507 17.20 -2.60 -15.49
N GLU A 508 18.38 -3.04 -15.09
CA GLU A 508 19.55 -2.20 -14.86
C GLU A 508 20.33 -2.07 -16.17
N LEU A 509 20.48 -0.84 -16.66
CA LEU A 509 21.29 -0.56 -17.83
C LEU A 509 22.78 -0.47 -17.44
N PRO A 510 23.71 -1.03 -18.25
CA PRO A 510 25.14 -0.91 -18.02
C PRO A 510 25.62 0.54 -18.08
N ASP A 511 26.73 0.82 -17.41
CA ASP A 511 27.41 2.11 -17.50
C ASP A 511 27.92 2.39 -18.92
N SER A 512 27.89 3.67 -19.32
CA SER A 512 28.59 4.15 -20.51
C SER A 512 30.09 3.90 -20.32
N LYS A 513 30.70 3.18 -21.27
CA LYS A 513 32.14 2.88 -21.24
C LYS A 513 32.99 4.08 -21.58
#